data_AF-A0A4S4BHJ9-F1
#
_entry.id   AF-A0A4S4BHJ9-F1
#
_cell.length_a   1.000
_cell.length_b   1.000
_cell.length_c   1.000
_cell.angle_alpha   90.00
_cell.angle_beta   90.00
_cell.angle_gamma   90.00
#
_symmetry.space_group_name_H-M   'P 1'
#
loop_
_entity.id
_entity.type
_entity.pdbx_description
1 polymer ?
#
loop_
_entity_poly.entity_id
_entity_poly.type
_entity_poly.pdbx_seq_one_letter_code
_entity_poly.pdbx_strand_id
1 'polypeptide(L)'
;MSDWSSNEGKAFYAVQHAGALTARRLDELCGLRPNWSRLLTMGWLKQVKTVYGPVVTWGDRAHDLIGAHAAARLSAPSSLADRAYMMDALRTLEFEGYTVVDTQFKSAPQLGKQGAHIVRARVRVSEVEMQALQASRQNSSGGDPAKREQLGQPWVYARISGGGINRAMASKLYHGHAGDINLWRSPLILVVPSTETFRGLLRAQEAERARNQRPQTAAGQIHSALRLITQPRPNLIQRPSNAP
;
A
#
# COMPACT_ATOMS: atom_id res chain seq x y z
N MET A 1 -26.59 -19.59 9.93
CA MET A 1 -25.62 -18.48 9.91
C MET A 1 -25.43 -18.03 11.34
N SER A 2 -24.18 -17.82 11.77
CA SER A 2 -23.83 -17.53 13.17
C SER A 2 -24.53 -16.27 13.69
N ASP A 3 -25.01 -16.31 14.94
CA ASP A 3 -25.56 -15.17 15.67
C ASP A 3 -24.42 -14.20 16.08
N TRP A 4 -23.92 -13.46 15.09
CA TRP A 4 -22.89 -12.44 15.24
C TRP A 4 -23.53 -11.06 15.32
N SER A 5 -23.00 -10.22 16.21
CA SER A 5 -23.31 -8.80 16.22
C SER A 5 -22.87 -8.12 14.91
N SER A 6 -23.46 -6.97 14.61
CA SER A 6 -23.08 -6.18 13.42
C SER A 6 -21.57 -5.85 13.39
N ASN A 7 -20.96 -5.59 14.55
CA ASN A 7 -19.54 -5.28 14.65
C ASN A 7 -18.65 -6.51 14.41
N GLU A 8 -19.05 -7.68 14.88
CA GLU A 8 -18.36 -8.94 14.56
C GLU A 8 -18.44 -9.25 13.06
N GLY A 9 -19.62 -9.11 12.46
CA GLY A 9 -19.78 -9.25 11.02
C GLY A 9 -18.85 -8.30 10.25
N LYS A 10 -18.86 -7.00 10.59
CA LYS A 10 -17.97 -6.00 9.98
C LYS A 10 -16.48 -6.36 10.13
N ALA A 11 -16.05 -6.74 11.32
CA ALA A 11 -14.66 -7.13 11.58
C ALA A 11 -14.27 -8.35 10.72
N PHE A 12 -15.13 -9.37 10.69
CA PHE A 12 -14.90 -10.58 9.93
C PHE A 12 -14.79 -10.30 8.42
N TYR A 13 -15.74 -9.54 7.84
CA TYR A 13 -15.73 -9.17 6.43
C TYR A 13 -14.53 -8.29 6.08
N ALA A 14 -14.17 -7.34 6.94
CA ALA A 14 -12.99 -6.50 6.73
C ALA A 14 -11.71 -7.34 6.64
N VAL A 15 -11.53 -8.30 7.56
CA VAL A 15 -10.38 -9.21 7.53
C VAL A 15 -10.45 -10.15 6.32
N GLN A 16 -11.63 -10.64 5.95
CA GLN A 16 -11.83 -11.47 4.76
C GLN A 16 -11.35 -10.78 3.48
N HIS A 17 -11.76 -9.53 3.24
CA HIS A 17 -11.34 -8.79 2.06
C HIS A 17 -9.87 -8.38 2.11
N ALA A 18 -9.40 -7.94 3.28
CA ALA A 18 -8.04 -7.45 3.43
C ALA A 18 -7.00 -8.57 3.58
N GLY A 19 -7.39 -9.77 3.96
CA GLY A 19 -6.52 -10.88 4.37
C GLY A 19 -5.86 -10.68 5.74
N ALA A 20 -5.36 -9.49 6.04
CA ALA A 20 -4.81 -9.11 7.34
C ALA A 20 -4.91 -7.60 7.57
N LEU A 21 -5.27 -7.19 8.79
CA LEU A 21 -5.41 -5.79 9.22
C LEU A 21 -4.76 -5.58 10.58
N THR A 22 -4.30 -4.35 10.87
CA THR A 22 -3.89 -4.03 12.25
C THR A 22 -5.09 -4.03 13.18
N ALA A 23 -4.90 -4.40 14.45
CA ALA A 23 -5.96 -4.33 15.46
C ALA A 23 -6.53 -2.91 15.57
N ARG A 24 -5.65 -1.89 15.55
CA ARG A 24 -6.05 -0.47 15.51
C ARG A 24 -7.02 -0.15 14.38
N ARG A 25 -6.74 -0.64 13.17
CA ARG A 25 -7.63 -0.41 12.01
C ARG A 25 -8.98 -1.10 12.19
N LEU A 26 -9.01 -2.29 12.76
CA LEU A 26 -10.28 -2.93 13.10
C LEU A 26 -11.04 -2.14 14.16
N ASP A 27 -10.34 -1.58 15.15
CA ASP A 27 -10.97 -0.72 16.16
C ASP A 27 -11.58 0.54 15.53
N GLU A 28 -10.89 1.18 14.59
CA GLU A 28 -11.43 2.32 13.83
C GLU A 28 -12.66 1.95 12.99
N LEU A 29 -12.69 0.75 12.39
CA LEU A 29 -13.80 0.29 11.55
C LEU A 29 -15.03 -0.13 12.36
N CYS A 30 -14.82 -0.69 13.55
CA CYS A 30 -15.88 -1.26 14.38
C CYS A 30 -16.33 -0.35 15.53
N GLY A 31 -15.67 0.81 15.73
CA GLY A 31 -16.00 1.81 16.75
C GLY A 31 -15.21 1.62 18.05
N LEU A 32 -15.34 2.58 18.98
CA LEU A 32 -14.61 2.57 20.26
C LEU A 32 -15.01 1.35 21.10
N ARG A 33 -14.03 0.48 21.44
CA ARG A 33 -14.19 -0.78 22.20
C ARG A 33 -15.07 -1.83 21.50
N PRO A 34 -14.71 -2.23 20.29
CA PRO A 34 -15.54 -3.18 19.56
C PRO A 34 -15.42 -4.58 20.18
N ASN A 35 -16.56 -5.23 20.42
CA ASN A 35 -16.57 -6.58 20.96
C ASN A 35 -16.47 -7.63 19.85
N TRP A 36 -15.31 -7.71 19.18
CA TRP A 36 -14.98 -8.82 18.26
C TRP A 36 -14.09 -9.90 18.92
N SER A 37 -13.94 -9.84 20.25
CA SER A 37 -13.17 -10.81 21.05
C SER A 37 -13.70 -12.24 20.91
N ARG A 38 -15.03 -12.41 20.81
CA ARG A 38 -15.67 -13.71 20.60
C ARG A 38 -15.24 -14.36 19.28
N LEU A 39 -14.97 -13.59 18.22
CA LEU A 39 -14.43 -14.14 16.96
C LEU A 39 -13.01 -14.70 17.15
N LEU A 40 -12.20 -14.09 18.02
CA LEU A 40 -10.89 -14.64 18.38
C LEU A 40 -11.07 -15.94 19.18
N THR A 41 -11.88 -15.91 20.23
CA THR A 41 -12.11 -17.08 21.12
C THR A 41 -12.70 -18.27 20.36
N MET A 42 -13.61 -18.03 19.42
CA MET A 42 -14.23 -19.06 18.60
C MET A 42 -13.35 -19.54 17.42
N GLY A 43 -12.15 -18.97 17.26
CA GLY A 43 -11.19 -19.34 16.22
C GLY A 43 -11.52 -18.85 14.81
N TRP A 44 -12.48 -17.92 14.67
CA TRP A 44 -12.82 -17.30 13.37
C TRP A 44 -11.76 -16.30 12.94
N LEU A 45 -11.24 -15.52 13.88
CA LEU A 45 -10.11 -14.63 13.70
C LEU A 45 -8.96 -15.07 14.60
N LYS A 46 -7.75 -14.65 14.28
CA LYS A 46 -6.59 -14.76 15.17
C LYS A 46 -5.79 -13.48 15.15
N GLN A 47 -5.17 -13.16 16.28
CA GLN A 47 -4.28 -12.02 16.41
C GLN A 47 -2.84 -12.49 16.55
N VAL A 48 -1.94 -11.89 15.76
CA VAL A 48 -0.51 -12.20 15.75
C VAL A 48 0.27 -10.92 16.06
N LYS A 49 1.20 -10.98 17.00
CA LYS A 49 2.10 -9.86 17.30
C LYS A 49 3.16 -9.76 16.21
N THR A 50 3.29 -8.59 15.60
CA THR A 50 4.26 -8.36 14.50
C THR A 50 5.13 -7.13 14.74
N VAL A 51 6.11 -6.91 13.87
CA VAL A 51 6.96 -5.69 13.86
C VAL A 51 6.17 -4.41 13.59
N TYR A 52 4.99 -4.53 12.96
CA TYR A 52 4.09 -3.41 12.69
C TYR A 52 2.98 -3.28 13.76
N GLY A 53 3.03 -4.08 14.82
CA GLY A 53 2.01 -4.13 15.87
C GLY A 53 1.13 -5.38 15.78
N PRO A 54 0.08 -5.48 16.59
CA PRO A 54 -0.88 -6.58 16.54
C PRO A 54 -1.64 -6.57 15.21
N VAL A 55 -1.59 -7.69 14.49
CA VAL A 55 -2.29 -7.89 13.21
C VAL A 55 -3.31 -9.01 13.38
N VAL A 56 -4.53 -8.76 12.95
CA VAL A 56 -5.64 -9.71 12.95
C VAL A 56 -5.80 -10.27 11.55
N THR A 57 -5.97 -11.59 11.47
CA THR A 57 -6.18 -12.36 10.23
C THR A 57 -7.17 -13.50 10.51
N TRP A 58 -7.44 -14.34 9.54
CA TRP A 58 -8.28 -15.53 9.72
C TRP A 58 -7.68 -16.53 10.70
N GLY A 59 -8.54 -17.02 11.59
CA GLY A 59 -8.24 -18.15 12.44
C GLY A 59 -8.43 -19.47 11.70
N ASP A 60 -8.04 -20.57 12.35
CA ASP A 60 -8.04 -21.89 11.71
C ASP A 60 -9.47 -22.32 11.32
N ARG A 61 -10.47 -22.00 12.14
CA ARG A 61 -11.88 -22.29 11.83
C ARG A 61 -12.36 -21.61 10.55
N ALA A 62 -11.95 -20.36 10.32
CA ALA A 62 -12.31 -19.65 9.08
C ALA A 62 -11.60 -20.26 7.88
N HIS A 63 -10.34 -20.69 8.02
CA HIS A 63 -9.62 -21.38 6.95
C HIS A 63 -10.23 -22.73 6.60
N ASP A 64 -10.64 -23.51 7.60
CA ASP A 64 -11.20 -24.85 7.41
C ASP A 64 -12.58 -24.79 6.74
N LEU A 65 -13.40 -23.81 7.13
CA LEU A 65 -14.78 -23.67 6.61
C LEU A 65 -14.89 -22.93 5.28
N ILE A 66 -14.00 -21.96 5.02
CA ILE A 66 -14.01 -21.14 3.79
C ILE A 66 -12.97 -21.66 2.79
N GLY A 67 -12.41 -22.84 3.07
CA GLY A 67 -11.25 -23.44 2.40
C GLY A 67 -11.19 -23.31 0.88
N ALA A 68 -9.95 -23.07 0.41
CA ALA A 68 -9.48 -23.01 -0.99
C ALA A 68 -9.82 -21.75 -1.83
N HIS A 69 -10.94 -21.06 -1.62
CA HIS A 69 -11.38 -20.04 -2.60
C HIS A 69 -11.11 -18.57 -2.23
N ALA A 70 -10.88 -18.23 -0.96
CA ALA A 70 -11.15 -16.85 -0.53
C ALA A 70 -9.94 -16.01 -0.06
N ALA A 71 -8.83 -16.61 0.38
CA ALA A 71 -7.54 -15.92 0.54
C ALA A 71 -6.44 -16.94 0.87
N ALA A 72 -5.24 -16.73 0.33
CA ALA A 72 -4.05 -17.49 0.68
C ALA A 72 -3.76 -17.43 2.20
N ARG A 73 -3.44 -18.57 2.83
CA ARG A 73 -3.17 -18.66 4.28
C ARG A 73 -1.87 -17.93 4.63
N LEU A 74 -2.00 -16.70 5.12
CA LEU A 74 -0.91 -15.93 5.73
C LEU A 74 -0.70 -16.41 7.16
N SER A 75 0.41 -17.10 7.42
CA SER A 75 0.76 -17.57 8.78
C SER A 75 1.97 -16.86 9.36
N ALA A 76 2.96 -16.50 8.54
CA ALA A 76 4.20 -15.91 9.02
C ALA A 76 3.98 -14.45 9.50
N PRO A 77 4.48 -14.07 10.69
CA PRO A 77 4.30 -12.71 11.23
C PRO A 77 4.82 -11.59 10.32
N SER A 78 5.90 -11.83 9.57
CA SER A 78 6.45 -10.88 8.59
C SER A 78 5.51 -10.64 7.41
N SER A 79 4.90 -11.71 6.89
CA SER A 79 3.92 -11.65 5.81
C SER A 79 2.65 -10.92 6.23
N LEU A 80 2.18 -11.18 7.45
CA LEU A 80 1.03 -10.50 8.04
C LEU A 80 1.31 -8.99 8.24
N ALA A 81 2.51 -8.64 8.72
CA ALA A 81 2.93 -7.25 8.86
C ALA A 81 2.95 -6.52 7.51
N ASP A 82 3.57 -7.12 6.49
CA ASP A 82 3.63 -6.52 5.14
C ASP A 82 2.24 -6.37 4.52
N ARG A 83 1.37 -7.37 4.69
CA ARG A 83 -0.02 -7.31 4.21
C ARG A 83 -0.79 -6.18 4.89
N ALA A 84 -0.78 -6.12 6.22
CA ALA A 84 -1.46 -5.07 6.95
C ALA A 84 -0.90 -3.67 6.62
N TYR A 85 0.42 -3.55 6.48
CA TYR A 85 1.09 -2.30 6.09
C TYR A 85 0.66 -1.83 4.69
N MET A 86 0.60 -2.73 3.71
CA MET A 86 0.10 -2.43 2.36
C MET A 86 -1.38 -2.03 2.39
N MET A 87 -2.23 -2.75 3.13
CA MET A 87 -3.64 -2.39 3.20
C MET A 87 -3.84 -0.99 3.81
N ASP A 88 -3.07 -0.63 4.83
CA ASP A 88 -3.11 0.70 5.44
C ASP A 88 -2.62 1.79 4.47
N ALA A 89 -1.62 1.49 3.66
CA ALA A 89 -1.14 2.36 2.60
C ALA A 89 -2.22 2.62 1.55
N LEU A 90 -2.90 1.57 1.09
CA LEU A 90 -3.99 1.68 0.13
C LEU A 90 -5.16 2.49 0.69
N ARG A 91 -5.51 2.30 1.97
CA ARG A 91 -6.56 3.11 2.62
C ARG A 91 -6.17 4.59 2.68
N THR A 92 -4.91 4.88 2.97
CA THR A 92 -4.40 6.26 2.99
C THR A 92 -4.57 6.91 1.61
N LEU A 93 -4.22 6.18 0.54
CA LEU A 93 -4.41 6.64 -0.83
C LEU A 93 -5.89 6.78 -1.20
N GLU A 94 -6.75 5.87 -0.76
CA GLU A 94 -8.21 5.97 -0.96
C GLU A 94 -8.77 7.25 -0.32
N PHE A 95 -8.31 7.63 0.88
CA PHE A 95 -8.68 8.91 1.49
C PHE A 95 -8.19 10.13 0.71
N GLU A 96 -7.11 10.00 -0.05
CA GLU A 96 -6.62 11.03 -0.98
C GLU A 96 -7.35 11.00 -2.35
N GLY A 97 -8.35 10.13 -2.52
CA GLY A 97 -9.16 10.02 -3.72
C GLY A 97 -8.62 9.06 -4.78
N TYR A 98 -7.64 8.22 -4.44
CA TYR A 98 -7.17 7.15 -5.33
C TYR A 98 -8.12 5.95 -5.29
N THR A 99 -8.15 5.14 -6.35
CA THR A 99 -8.91 3.87 -6.38
C THR A 99 -7.98 2.70 -6.66
N VAL A 100 -8.07 1.62 -5.88
CA VAL A 100 -7.28 0.40 -6.15
C VAL A 100 -7.78 -0.27 -7.44
N VAL A 101 -6.88 -0.53 -8.37
CA VAL A 101 -7.18 -1.19 -9.66
C VAL A 101 -6.88 -2.68 -9.57
N ASP A 102 -5.65 -3.03 -9.19
CA ASP A 102 -5.21 -4.42 -9.06
C ASP A 102 -4.10 -4.56 -8.01
N THR A 103 -3.87 -5.80 -7.57
CA THR A 103 -2.77 -6.15 -6.67
C THR A 103 -1.95 -7.29 -7.25
N GLN A 104 -0.63 -7.16 -7.19
CA GLN A 104 0.30 -8.18 -7.68
C GLN A 104 0.94 -8.93 -6.52
N PHE A 105 1.01 -10.24 -6.66
CA PHE A 105 1.49 -11.17 -5.65
C PHE A 105 2.84 -11.78 -6.05
N LYS A 106 3.68 -12.16 -5.08
CA LYS A 106 5.04 -12.70 -5.32
C LYS A 106 5.04 -14.02 -6.12
N SER A 107 3.91 -14.72 -6.20
CA SER A 107 3.79 -15.96 -6.97
C SER A 107 2.37 -16.05 -7.55
N ALA A 108 2.26 -16.50 -8.81
CA ALA A 108 0.98 -16.92 -9.37
C ALA A 108 0.37 -18.04 -8.51
N PRO A 109 -0.96 -18.11 -8.38
CA PRO A 109 -1.60 -19.12 -7.54
C PRO A 109 -1.29 -20.52 -8.05
N GLN A 110 -0.31 -21.22 -7.45
CA GLN A 110 -0.20 -22.67 -7.56
C GLN A 110 -1.19 -23.29 -6.57
N LEU A 111 -1.91 -24.35 -6.99
CA LEU A 111 -2.81 -25.09 -6.12
C LEU A 111 -2.12 -25.42 -4.79
N GLY A 112 -2.66 -24.93 -3.67
CA GLY A 112 -2.14 -25.17 -2.33
C GLY A 112 -0.99 -24.26 -1.85
N LYS A 113 -0.39 -23.44 -2.71
CA LYS A 113 0.66 -22.46 -2.33
C LYS A 113 0.45 -21.14 -3.07
N GLN A 114 -0.53 -20.37 -2.61
CA GLN A 114 -0.70 -19.00 -3.09
C GLN A 114 0.25 -18.08 -2.32
N GLY A 115 1.13 -17.39 -3.05
CA GLY A 115 2.04 -16.39 -2.50
C GLY A 115 1.26 -15.18 -2.00
N ALA A 116 0.85 -15.18 -0.74
CA ALA A 116 -0.05 -14.19 -0.17
C ALA A 116 0.53 -12.77 0.01
N HIS A 117 1.79 -12.57 -0.37
CA HIS A 117 2.49 -11.30 -0.26
C HIS A 117 2.15 -10.40 -1.45
N ILE A 118 1.44 -9.30 -1.20
CA ILE A 118 1.33 -8.22 -2.17
C ILE A 118 2.73 -7.62 -2.34
N VAL A 119 3.26 -7.69 -3.55
CA VAL A 119 4.54 -7.06 -3.91
C VAL A 119 4.32 -5.60 -4.23
N ARG A 120 3.23 -5.30 -4.93
CA ARG A 120 2.81 -3.96 -5.34
C ARG A 120 1.32 -3.93 -5.65
N ALA A 121 0.74 -2.74 -5.63
CA ALA A 121 -0.65 -2.50 -5.99
C ALA A 121 -0.72 -1.39 -7.03
N ARG A 122 -1.57 -1.56 -8.04
CA ARG A 122 -1.87 -0.50 -8.99
C ARG A 122 -3.04 0.29 -8.45
N VAL A 123 -2.87 1.61 -8.41
CA VAL A 123 -3.93 2.54 -8.02
C VAL A 123 -4.21 3.48 -9.18
N ARG A 124 -5.44 3.94 -9.32
CA ARG A 124 -5.83 5.04 -10.18
C ARG A 124 -5.76 6.33 -9.37
N VAL A 125 -5.15 7.37 -9.93
CA VAL A 125 -5.12 8.72 -9.35
C VAL A 125 -6.53 9.30 -9.27
N SER A 126 -6.71 10.34 -8.47
CA SER A 126 -7.98 11.08 -8.40
C SER A 126 -8.34 11.71 -9.75
N GLU A 127 -9.63 12.02 -9.94
CA GLU A 127 -10.10 12.66 -11.19
C GLU A 127 -9.39 13.99 -11.46
N VAL A 128 -9.11 14.77 -10.41
CA VAL A 128 -8.38 16.03 -10.51
C VAL A 128 -6.95 15.82 -11.02
N GLU A 129 -6.25 14.81 -10.48
CA GLU A 129 -4.89 14.47 -10.92
C GLU A 129 -4.91 13.86 -12.33
N MET A 130 -5.94 13.08 -12.67
CA MET A 130 -6.13 12.54 -14.02
C MET A 130 -6.29 13.64 -15.07
N GLN A 131 -7.08 14.68 -14.79
CA GLN A 131 -7.27 15.82 -15.68
C GLN A 131 -5.94 16.58 -15.92
N ALA A 132 -5.17 16.82 -14.85
CA ALA A 132 -3.84 17.43 -14.96
C ALA A 132 -2.89 16.58 -15.82
N LEU A 133 -2.88 15.26 -15.61
CA LEU A 133 -2.09 14.32 -16.40
C LEU A 133 -2.49 14.31 -17.88
N GLN A 134 -3.78 14.35 -18.19
CA GLN A 134 -4.28 14.39 -19.57
C GLN A 134 -3.89 15.69 -20.28
N ALA A 135 -4.03 16.84 -19.61
CA ALA A 135 -3.58 18.13 -20.14
C ALA A 135 -2.07 18.13 -20.44
N SER A 136 -1.26 17.50 -19.59
CA SER A 136 0.19 17.37 -19.82
C SER A 136 0.54 16.46 -21.02
N ARG A 137 -0.32 15.48 -21.34
CA ARG A 137 -0.08 14.48 -22.40
C ARG A 137 -0.35 15.03 -23.79
N GLN A 138 -1.28 15.97 -23.93
CA GLN A 138 -1.60 16.61 -25.22
C GLN A 138 -0.39 17.36 -25.82
N ASN A 139 0.61 17.71 -25.00
CA ASN A 139 1.83 18.39 -25.42
C ASN A 139 2.99 17.45 -25.80
N SER A 140 2.74 16.15 -25.96
CA SER A 140 3.79 15.16 -26.16
C SER A 140 3.41 14.09 -27.16
N SER A 141 4.09 14.09 -28.30
CA SER A 141 3.99 13.11 -29.37
C SER A 141 4.97 11.96 -29.14
N GLY A 142 4.48 10.71 -29.20
CA GLY A 142 5.33 9.52 -29.26
C GLY A 142 5.36 8.69 -27.98
N GLY A 143 4.52 7.67 -27.90
CA GLY A 143 4.60 6.61 -26.88
C GLY A 143 4.09 5.30 -27.44
N ASP A 144 4.92 4.25 -27.33
CA ASP A 144 4.64 2.89 -27.81
C ASP A 144 3.38 2.31 -27.14
N PRO A 145 2.35 1.91 -27.91
CA PRO A 145 1.11 1.35 -27.37
C PRO A 145 1.27 -0.01 -26.68
N ALA A 146 2.34 -0.75 -26.92
CA ALA A 146 2.52 -2.12 -26.42
C ALA A 146 3.01 -2.18 -24.95
N LYS A 147 3.52 -1.08 -24.38
CA LYS A 147 4.12 -1.02 -23.03
C LYS A 147 3.27 -0.30 -21.97
N ARG A 148 1.96 -0.19 -22.20
CA ARG A 148 1.09 0.74 -21.45
C ARG A 148 0.76 0.28 -20.03
N GLU A 149 1.49 0.81 -19.06
CA GLU A 149 0.79 1.28 -17.86
C GLU A 149 -0.18 2.39 -18.28
N GLN A 150 -1.44 2.30 -17.83
CA GLN A 150 -2.49 3.24 -18.20
C GLN A 150 -2.21 4.59 -17.52
N LEU A 151 -2.39 5.70 -18.25
CA LEU A 151 -2.22 7.05 -17.73
C LEU A 151 -2.97 7.19 -16.38
N GLY A 152 -2.31 7.77 -15.39
CA GLY A 152 -2.90 7.97 -14.07
C GLY A 152 -3.12 6.67 -13.28
N GLN A 153 -2.40 5.58 -13.60
CA GLN A 153 -2.45 4.35 -12.80
C GLN A 153 -1.08 3.94 -12.23
N PRO A 154 -0.51 4.70 -11.27
CA PRO A 154 0.80 4.39 -10.71
C PRO A 154 0.84 3.10 -9.87
N TRP A 155 2.04 2.54 -9.76
CA TRP A 155 2.36 1.48 -8.80
C TRP A 155 2.66 2.02 -7.41
N VAL A 156 2.13 1.32 -6.41
CA VAL A 156 2.37 1.53 -4.98
C VAL A 156 3.16 0.35 -4.42
N TYR A 157 4.24 0.67 -3.71
CA TYR A 157 5.04 -0.29 -2.96
C TYR A 157 5.01 0.06 -1.48
N ALA A 158 4.67 -0.92 -0.64
CA ALA A 158 4.62 -0.76 0.80
C ALA A 158 5.13 -2.04 1.45
N ARG A 159 6.19 -1.93 2.24
CA ARG A 159 6.79 -3.08 2.95
C ARG A 159 7.43 -2.64 4.26
N ILE A 160 7.27 -3.45 5.30
CA ILE A 160 7.76 -3.14 6.65
C ILE A 160 8.64 -4.24 7.25
N SER A 161 8.47 -5.49 6.81
CA SER A 161 9.27 -6.63 7.25
C SER A 161 10.64 -6.70 6.56
N GLY A 162 11.59 -7.42 7.16
CA GLY A 162 12.91 -7.67 6.55
C GLY A 162 13.72 -6.40 6.27
N GLY A 163 13.55 -5.35 7.08
CA GLY A 163 14.15 -4.03 6.85
C GLY A 163 13.28 -3.05 6.07
N GLY A 164 12.12 -3.48 5.56
CA GLY A 164 11.20 -2.66 4.78
C GLY A 164 11.77 -2.23 3.43
N ILE A 165 11.19 -1.18 2.85
CA ILE A 165 11.80 -0.51 1.70
C ILE A 165 13.01 0.27 2.21
N ASN A 166 14.20 -0.05 1.72
CA ASN A 166 15.44 0.65 2.04
C ASN A 166 15.91 1.50 0.84
N ARG A 167 16.97 2.31 1.02
CA ARG A 167 17.49 3.19 -0.03
C ARG A 167 17.89 2.43 -1.30
N ALA A 168 18.57 1.29 -1.18
CA ALA A 168 18.99 0.50 -2.34
C ALA A 168 17.80 -0.03 -3.14
N MET A 169 16.77 -0.53 -2.46
CA MET A 169 15.52 -0.98 -3.08
C MET A 169 14.76 0.18 -3.71
N ALA A 170 14.61 1.31 -3.01
CA ALA A 170 13.96 2.50 -3.54
C ALA A 170 14.69 3.05 -4.76
N SER A 171 16.03 3.11 -4.73
CA SER A 171 16.83 3.48 -5.89
C SER A 171 16.63 2.49 -7.04
N LYS A 172 16.63 1.17 -6.80
CA LYS A 172 16.38 0.18 -7.85
C LYS A 172 15.00 0.36 -8.49
N LEU A 173 13.95 0.52 -7.67
CA LEU A 173 12.59 0.76 -8.13
C LEU A 173 12.51 2.08 -8.92
N TYR A 174 13.15 3.13 -8.42
CA TYR A 174 13.21 4.43 -9.07
C TYR A 174 13.91 4.35 -10.42
N HIS A 175 15.07 3.70 -10.55
CA HIS A 175 15.77 3.62 -11.84
C HIS A 175 14.99 2.78 -12.85
N GLY A 176 14.33 1.71 -12.41
CA GLY A 176 13.37 0.99 -13.25
C GLY A 176 12.23 1.89 -13.72
N HIS A 177 11.69 2.71 -12.82
CA HIS A 177 10.62 3.68 -13.13
C HIS A 177 11.07 4.84 -14.01
N ALA A 178 12.26 5.37 -13.77
CA ALA A 178 12.84 6.50 -14.47
C ALA A 178 13.24 6.14 -15.90
N GLY A 179 13.75 4.91 -16.12
CA GLY A 179 14.06 4.40 -17.46
C GLY A 179 12.85 4.35 -18.39
N ASP A 180 11.65 4.19 -17.81
CA ASP A 180 10.39 4.13 -18.54
C ASP A 180 9.54 5.41 -18.38
N ILE A 181 10.04 6.48 -17.76
CA ILE A 181 9.25 7.68 -17.40
C ILE A 181 8.72 8.46 -18.61
N ASN A 182 9.38 8.36 -19.76
CA ASN A 182 8.88 8.94 -21.01
C ASN A 182 7.56 8.28 -21.47
N LEU A 183 7.30 7.06 -20.99
CA LEU A 183 6.04 6.34 -21.12
C LEU A 183 5.15 6.56 -19.88
N TRP A 184 5.77 6.68 -18.70
CA TRP A 184 5.10 6.69 -17.39
C TRP A 184 5.05 8.10 -16.80
N ARG A 185 3.90 8.76 -16.94
CA ARG A 185 3.69 10.14 -16.44
C ARG A 185 3.20 10.22 -15.00
N SER A 186 3.01 9.08 -14.34
CA SER A 186 2.56 9.01 -12.96
C SER A 186 3.75 8.78 -12.01
N PRO A 187 3.71 9.29 -10.76
CA PRO A 187 4.75 9.06 -9.78
C PRO A 187 4.86 7.58 -9.40
N LEU A 188 6.09 7.08 -9.18
CA LEU A 188 6.28 5.88 -8.38
C LEU A 188 5.88 6.18 -6.93
N ILE A 189 4.98 5.41 -6.33
CA ILE A 189 4.56 5.64 -4.94
C ILE A 189 5.25 4.63 -4.03
N LEU A 190 6.06 5.13 -3.07
CA LEU A 190 6.66 4.30 -2.03
C LEU A 190 6.11 4.71 -0.67
N VAL A 191 5.61 3.74 0.09
CA VAL A 191 5.14 3.97 1.45
C VAL A 191 6.19 3.51 2.45
N VAL A 192 6.70 4.46 3.23
CA VAL A 192 7.86 4.29 4.10
C VAL A 192 7.57 4.75 5.53
N PRO A 193 8.21 4.17 6.57
CA PRO A 193 7.97 4.60 7.95
C PRO A 193 8.48 6.01 8.26
N SER A 194 9.50 6.46 7.53
CA SER A 194 10.13 7.76 7.65
C SER A 194 10.82 8.11 6.34
N THR A 195 10.77 9.38 5.97
CA THR A 195 11.44 9.93 4.78
C THR A 195 12.92 10.23 5.01
N GLU A 196 13.40 10.20 6.26
CA GLU A 196 14.78 10.60 6.61
C GLU A 196 15.84 9.80 5.86
N THR A 197 15.65 8.48 5.77
CA THR A 197 16.52 7.54 5.06
C THR A 197 16.59 7.83 3.55
N PHE A 198 15.61 8.58 3.02
CA PHE A 198 15.44 8.88 1.60
C PHE A 198 15.72 10.35 1.26
N ARG A 199 16.11 11.20 2.22
CA ARG A 199 16.39 12.63 1.99
C ARG A 199 17.38 12.85 0.84
N GLY A 200 18.45 12.05 0.77
CA GLY A 200 19.43 12.15 -0.31
C GLY A 200 18.84 11.82 -1.70
N LEU A 201 17.91 10.85 -1.75
CA LEU A 201 17.22 10.48 -2.99
C LEU A 201 16.27 11.59 -3.44
N LEU A 202 15.50 12.16 -2.50
CA LEU A 202 14.59 13.28 -2.77
C LEU A 202 15.34 14.51 -3.27
N ARG A 203 16.44 14.90 -2.61
CA ARG A 203 17.26 16.05 -3.03
C ARG A 203 17.86 15.86 -4.41
N ALA A 204 18.34 14.66 -4.73
CA ALA A 204 18.87 14.37 -6.06
C ALA A 204 17.80 14.54 -7.14
N GLN A 205 16.58 14.09 -6.87
CA GLN A 205 15.44 14.23 -7.77
C GLN A 205 14.97 15.68 -7.93
N GLU A 206 14.96 16.46 -6.84
CA GLU A 206 14.65 17.90 -6.88
C GLU A 206 15.70 18.65 -7.71
N ALA A 207 16.99 18.33 -7.53
CA ALA A 207 18.07 18.92 -8.31
C ALA A 207 17.99 18.54 -9.80
N GLU A 208 17.62 17.29 -10.10
CA GLU A 208 17.38 16.84 -11.47
C GLU A 208 16.20 17.60 -12.12
N ARG A 209 15.10 17.80 -11.37
CA ARG A 209 13.98 18.62 -11.84
C ARG A 209 14.40 20.07 -12.08
N ALA A 210 15.13 20.68 -11.15
CA ALA A 210 15.59 22.06 -11.30
C ALA A 210 16.48 22.24 -12.54
N ARG A 211 17.31 21.25 -12.87
CA ARG A 211 18.15 21.26 -14.09
C ARG A 211 17.34 21.05 -15.37
N ASN A 212 16.29 20.24 -15.32
CA ASN A 212 15.48 19.88 -16.49
C ASN A 212 14.27 20.82 -16.71
N GLN A 213 14.03 21.77 -15.82
CA GLN A 213 13.03 22.83 -16.01
C GLN A 213 13.48 23.79 -17.11
N ARG A 214 13.04 23.53 -18.34
CA ARG A 214 12.74 24.62 -19.31
C ARG A 214 11.63 25.49 -18.72
N PRO A 215 11.49 26.78 -19.11
CA PRO A 215 10.41 27.62 -18.62
C PRO A 215 9.08 26.99 -19.04
N GLN A 216 8.45 26.27 -18.13
CA GLN A 216 7.17 25.61 -18.31
C GLN A 216 6.09 26.61 -17.95
N THR A 217 5.21 26.87 -18.90
CA THR A 217 3.93 27.51 -18.65
C THR A 217 3.19 26.77 -17.53
N ALA A 218 2.41 27.50 -16.74
CA ALA A 218 1.73 27.04 -15.53
C ALA A 218 0.87 25.75 -15.67
N ALA A 219 0.62 25.29 -16.90
CA ALA A 219 -0.16 24.08 -17.22
C ALA A 219 0.66 22.78 -17.30
N GLY A 220 1.98 22.83 -17.07
CA GLY A 220 2.88 21.71 -17.36
C GLY A 220 3.67 21.17 -16.19
N GLN A 221 3.16 21.21 -14.95
CA GLN A 221 3.87 20.61 -13.81
C GLN A 221 4.19 19.12 -14.08
N ILE A 222 5.46 18.82 -14.36
CA ILE A 222 5.94 17.45 -14.43
C ILE A 222 5.76 16.83 -13.05
N HIS A 223 4.87 15.84 -12.95
CA HIS A 223 4.70 15.06 -11.72
C HIS A 223 6.05 14.54 -11.24
N SER A 224 6.30 14.62 -9.94
CA SER A 224 7.49 14.03 -9.34
C SER A 224 7.59 12.56 -9.72
N ALA A 225 8.68 12.13 -10.37
CA ALA A 225 8.94 10.72 -10.70
C ALA A 225 8.80 9.72 -9.54
N LEU A 226 8.87 10.22 -8.29
CA LEU A 226 8.78 9.47 -7.05
C LEU A 226 7.97 10.30 -6.05
N ARG A 227 7.01 9.64 -5.39
CA ARG A 227 6.21 10.16 -4.29
C ARG A 227 6.43 9.26 -3.07
N LEU A 228 6.81 9.84 -1.94
CA LEU A 228 6.94 9.11 -0.67
C LEU A 228 5.74 9.43 0.22
N ILE A 229 5.10 8.38 0.74
CA ILE A 229 4.04 8.49 1.75
C ILE A 229 4.59 7.98 3.06
N THR A 230 4.44 8.76 4.12
CA THR A 230 4.91 8.38 5.44
C THR A 230 3.81 7.61 6.17
N GLN A 231 4.10 6.38 6.55
CA GLN A 231 3.21 5.56 7.37
C GLN A 231 3.98 5.04 8.59
N PRO A 232 3.90 5.72 9.74
CA PRO A 232 4.72 5.40 10.90
C PRO A 232 4.39 4.00 11.42
N ARG A 233 5.38 3.35 12.04
CA ARG A 233 5.14 2.10 12.76
C ARG A 233 4.29 2.41 13.99
N PRO A 234 3.19 1.69 14.27
CA PRO A 234 2.36 1.87 15.45
C PRO A 234 3.14 1.81 16.77
N ASN A 235 4.24 1.06 16.80
CA ASN A 235 5.11 0.92 17.98
C ASN A 235 6.21 2.00 18.08
N LEU A 236 6.28 2.93 17.12
CA LEU A 236 7.19 4.08 17.10
C LEU A 236 6.41 5.40 17.09
N ILE A 237 5.31 5.49 17.83
CA ILE A 237 4.84 6.80 18.27
C ILE A 237 5.97 7.35 19.13
N GLN A 238 6.80 8.22 18.54
CA GLN A 238 7.79 8.99 19.28
C GLN A 238 7.01 9.71 20.37
N ARG A 239 7.29 9.39 21.63
CA ARG A 239 6.95 10.30 22.72
C ARG A 239 7.52 11.66 22.31
N PRO A 240 6.74 12.75 22.35
CA PRO A 240 7.29 14.07 22.09
C PRO A 240 8.53 14.22 22.96
N SER A 241 9.69 14.30 22.33
CA SER A 241 10.92 14.65 23.02
C SER A 241 10.68 16.03 23.61
N ASN A 242 10.75 16.11 24.94
CA ASN A 242 10.63 17.34 25.71
C ASN A 242 11.31 18.49 24.94
N ALA A 243 10.51 19.50 24.58
CA ALA A 243 11.03 20.78 24.16
C ALA A 243 11.73 21.45 25.37
N PRO A 244 12.82 22.20 25.14
CA PRO A 244 13.58 22.86 26.21
C PRO A 244 12.75 23.87 27.00
#